data_AF-A0A3M3WLX9-F1
#
_entry.id   AF-A0A3M3WLX9-F1
#
_cell.length_a   1.000
_cell.length_b   1.000
_cell.length_c   1.000
_cell.angle_alpha   90.00
_cell.angle_beta   90.00
_cell.angle_gamma   90.00
#
_symmetry.space_group_name_H-M   'P 1'
#
loop_
_entity.id
_entity.type
_entity.pdbx_description
1 polymer ?
#
loop_
_entity_poly.entity_id
_entity_poly.type
_entity_poly.pdbx_seq_one_letter_code
_entity_poly.pdbx_strand_id
1 'polypeptide(L)'
;MDRFDFDMILMTLQQTLSPGLEQWQYFHSSQAAINGSKNYAGIANPVVDALLNKLLGAQTRDEQVAAARALDRVLLAQHYSIPNWYLNNHRLAYRNR
;
A
#
# COMPACT_ATOMS: atom_id res chain seq x y z
N MET A 1 -6.94 17.14 1.03
CA MET A 1 -6.64 16.01 0.11
C MET A 1 -7.90 15.34 -0.41
N ASP A 2 -9.06 15.56 0.23
CA ASP A 2 -10.30 14.82 -0.04
C ASP A 2 -10.84 14.90 -1.47
N ARG A 3 -10.42 15.89 -2.26
CA ARG A 3 -10.81 16.05 -3.67
C ARG A 3 -9.69 15.72 -4.66
N PHE A 4 -8.57 15.18 -4.20
CA PHE A 4 -7.40 14.88 -5.04
C PHE A 4 -6.85 16.08 -5.83
N ASP A 5 -7.01 17.29 -5.29
CA ASP A 5 -6.51 18.53 -5.88
C ASP A 5 -5.03 18.73 -5.54
N PHE A 6 -4.17 18.00 -6.25
CA PHE A 6 -2.72 18.07 -6.18
C PHE A 6 -2.10 17.41 -7.42
N ASP A 7 -0.93 17.87 -7.84
CA ASP A 7 -0.15 17.19 -8.88
C ASP A 7 0.69 16.05 -8.28
N MET A 8 1.36 16.31 -7.15
CA MET A 8 2.15 15.34 -6.39
C MET A 8 2.12 15.67 -4.90
N ILE A 9 2.18 14.64 -4.06
CA ILE A 9 2.23 14.76 -2.61
C ILE A 9 3.30 13.85 -2.03
N LEU A 10 3.87 14.26 -0.89
CA LEU A 10 4.66 13.38 -0.04
C LEU A 10 3.73 12.72 0.99
N MET A 11 3.67 11.40 0.98
CA MET A 11 2.81 10.63 1.88
C MET A 11 3.53 9.36 2.36
N THR A 12 3.27 8.99 3.61
CA THR A 12 3.71 7.70 4.16
C THR A 12 2.52 6.77 4.23
N LEU A 13 2.52 5.71 3.41
CA LEU A 13 1.57 4.61 3.53
C LEU A 13 2.13 3.58 4.49
N GLN A 14 1.57 3.50 5.69
CA GLN A 14 2.03 2.55 6.71
C GLN A 14 1.79 1.11 6.25
N GLN A 15 2.82 0.28 6.38
CA GLN A 15 2.83 -1.12 5.98
C GLN A 15 3.09 -2.01 7.20
N THR A 16 2.57 -3.24 7.18
CA THR A 16 2.79 -4.22 8.25
C THR A 16 3.33 -5.53 7.67
N LEU A 17 3.84 -6.42 8.54
CA LEU A 17 4.28 -7.77 8.15
C LEU A 17 3.13 -8.73 7.79
N SER A 18 1.89 -8.29 7.97
CA SER A 18 0.68 -8.99 7.57
C SER A 18 -0.26 -8.01 6.87
N PRO A 19 0.02 -7.69 5.60
CA PRO A 19 -0.79 -6.76 4.84
C PRO A 19 -2.24 -7.26 4.74
N GLY A 20 -3.19 -6.37 4.96
CA GLY A 20 -4.61 -6.66 5.06
C GLY A 20 -5.47 -5.62 4.33
N LEU A 21 -6.63 -5.31 4.90
CA LEU A 21 -7.67 -4.47 4.27
C LEU A 21 -7.18 -3.04 3.96
N GLU A 22 -6.15 -2.55 4.65
CA GLU A 22 -5.54 -1.26 4.34
C GLU A 22 -4.98 -1.21 2.92
N GLN A 23 -4.49 -2.33 2.37
CA GLN A 23 -4.02 -2.38 0.97
C GLN A 23 -5.17 -2.10 -0.01
N TRP A 24 -6.39 -2.56 0.31
CA TRP A 24 -7.58 -2.25 -0.47
C TRP A 24 -7.88 -0.75 -0.45
N GLN A 25 -7.80 -0.12 0.72
CA GLN A 25 -8.02 1.32 0.88
C GLN A 25 -7.01 2.14 0.07
N TYR A 26 -5.78 1.65 -0.07
CA TYR A 26 -4.71 2.33 -0.79
C TYR A 26 -4.76 2.11 -2.30
N PHE A 27 -5.10 0.91 -2.77
CA PHE A 27 -4.76 0.50 -4.13
C PHE A 27 -5.93 -0.04 -4.97
N HIS A 28 -7.07 -0.37 -4.37
CA HIS A 28 -8.19 -0.94 -5.13
C HIS A 28 -8.91 0.14 -5.96
N SER A 29 -9.32 -0.21 -7.18
CA SER A 29 -9.98 0.69 -8.12
C SER A 29 -11.27 1.31 -7.59
N SER A 30 -12.02 0.57 -6.75
CA SER A 30 -13.23 1.07 -6.08
C SER A 30 -12.99 2.33 -5.24
N GLN A 31 -11.74 2.56 -4.81
CA GLN A 31 -11.39 3.68 -3.97
C GLN A 31 -10.99 4.93 -4.76
N ALA A 32 -10.67 4.80 -6.06
CA ALA A 32 -10.07 5.88 -6.84
C ALA A 32 -10.99 7.11 -6.99
N ALA A 33 -12.31 6.90 -7.06
CA ALA A 33 -13.30 7.97 -7.21
C ALA A 33 -13.98 8.39 -5.90
N ILE A 34 -13.60 7.79 -4.77
CA ILE A 34 -14.21 8.12 -3.47
C ILE A 34 -13.46 9.32 -2.88
N ASN A 35 -14.16 10.44 -2.73
CA ASN A 35 -13.61 11.61 -2.06
C ASN A 35 -13.16 11.26 -0.63
N GLY A 36 -11.94 11.66 -0.27
CA GLY A 36 -11.34 11.34 1.03
C GLY A 36 -10.80 9.92 1.16
N SER A 37 -10.80 9.12 0.09
CA SER A 37 -10.15 7.81 0.12
C SER A 37 -8.62 7.95 0.20
N LYS A 38 -7.96 6.83 0.49
CA LYS A 38 -6.49 6.77 0.58
C LYS A 38 -5.84 6.30 -0.73
N ASN A 39 -6.62 6.14 -1.80
CA ASN A 39 -6.09 5.85 -3.13
C ASN A 39 -5.64 7.16 -3.80
N TYR A 40 -4.60 7.76 -3.22
CA TYR A 40 -4.09 9.07 -3.62
C TYR A 40 -3.49 9.07 -5.03
N ALA A 41 -3.06 7.91 -5.53
CA ALA A 41 -2.50 7.75 -6.86
C ALA A 41 -3.58 7.48 -7.94
N GLY A 42 -4.87 7.41 -7.55
CA GLY A 42 -5.97 7.17 -8.49
C GLY A 42 -5.87 5.81 -9.19
N ILE A 43 -5.33 4.79 -8.52
CA ILE A 43 -5.09 3.48 -9.12
C ILE A 43 -6.43 2.84 -9.49
N ALA A 44 -6.61 2.58 -10.78
CA ALA A 44 -7.78 1.90 -11.34
C ALA A 44 -7.30 0.82 -12.33
N ASN A 45 -6.74 -0.28 -11.81
CA ASN A 45 -6.13 -1.33 -12.61
C ASN A 45 -6.66 -2.71 -12.21
N PRO A 46 -7.29 -3.47 -13.13
CA PRO A 46 -7.92 -4.76 -12.80
C PRO A 46 -6.91 -5.83 -12.37
N VAL A 47 -5.64 -5.72 -12.78
CA VAL A 47 -4.57 -6.62 -12.31
C VAL A 47 -4.25 -6.36 -10.84
N VAL A 48 -4.22 -5.09 -10.42
CA VAL A 48 -4.03 -4.71 -9.01
C VAL A 48 -5.19 -5.23 -8.17
N ASP A 49 -6.43 -5.03 -8.63
CA ASP A 49 -7.64 -5.52 -7.95
C ASP A 49 -7.62 -7.05 -7.80
N ALA A 50 -7.26 -7.79 -8.84
CA ALA A 50 -7.15 -9.24 -8.80
C ALA A 50 -6.09 -9.73 -7.80
N LEU A 51 -4.94 -9.04 -7.71
CA LEU A 51 -3.88 -9.36 -6.76
C LEU A 51 -4.26 -9.03 -5.33
N LEU A 52 -4.99 -7.94 -5.09
CA LEU A 52 -5.56 -7.62 -3.78
C LEU A 52 -6.55 -8.68 -3.31
N ASN A 53 -7.43 -9.15 -4.20
CA ASN A 53 -8.35 -10.25 -3.88
C ASN A 53 -7.59 -11.54 -3.49
N LYS A 54 -6.52 -11.88 -4.21
CA LYS A 54 -5.65 -13.02 -3.86
C LYS A 54 -4.95 -12.83 -2.51
N LEU A 55 -4.46 -11.62 -2.25
CA LEU A 55 -3.77 -11.29 -1.01
C LEU A 55 -4.70 -11.45 0.21
N LEU A 56 -5.92 -10.92 0.12
CA LEU A 56 -6.92 -10.97 1.20
C LEU A 56 -7.57 -12.35 1.34
N GLY A 57 -7.66 -13.11 0.24
CA GLY A 57 -8.21 -14.46 0.22
C GLY A 57 -7.22 -15.57 0.54
N ALA A 58 -5.93 -15.26 0.72
CA ALA A 58 -4.89 -16.24 1.00
C ALA A 58 -5.19 -17.04 2.29
N GLN A 59 -5.13 -18.37 2.20
CA GLN A 59 -5.39 -19.27 3.33
C GLN A 59 -4.09 -19.74 4.00
N THR A 60 -2.94 -19.54 3.33
CA THR A 60 -1.64 -19.91 3.86
C THR A 60 -0.66 -18.73 3.82
N ARG A 61 0.38 -18.79 4.66
CA ARG A 61 1.43 -17.77 4.67
C ARG A 61 2.17 -17.69 3.33
N ASP A 62 2.41 -18.82 2.69
CA ASP A 62 3.11 -18.87 1.40
C ASP A 62 2.28 -18.22 0.29
N GLU A 63 0.97 -18.45 0.27
CA GLU A 63 0.04 -17.74 -0.62
C GLU A 63 0.04 -16.23 -0.36
N GLN A 64 -0.03 -15.81 0.91
CA GLN A 64 -0.02 -14.40 1.27
C GLN A 64 1.28 -13.72 0.82
N VAL A 65 2.43 -14.37 1.05
CA VAL A 65 3.75 -13.86 0.63
C VAL A 65 3.87 -13.81 -0.88
N ALA A 66 3.40 -14.83 -1.59
CA ALA A 66 3.43 -14.86 -3.05
C ALA A 66 2.55 -13.74 -3.65
N ALA A 67 1.33 -13.57 -3.15
CA ALA A 67 0.41 -12.52 -3.57
C ALA A 67 0.97 -11.12 -3.26
N ALA A 68 1.53 -10.91 -2.07
CA ALA A 68 2.13 -9.63 -1.67
C ALA A 68 3.32 -9.27 -2.58
N ARG A 69 4.21 -10.22 -2.88
CA ARG A 69 5.34 -9.99 -3.80
C ARG A 69 4.89 -9.71 -5.22
N ALA A 70 3.83 -10.37 -5.70
CA ALA A 70 3.27 -10.09 -7.01
C ALA A 70 2.66 -8.69 -7.08
N LEU A 71 1.89 -8.30 -6.06
CA LEU A 71 1.31 -6.97 -5.93
C LEU A 71 2.39 -5.88 -5.92
N ASP A 72 3.42 -6.04 -5.09
CA ASP A 72 4.55 -5.10 -5.00
C ASP A 72 5.22 -4.87 -6.36
N ARG A 73 5.55 -5.94 -7.09
CA ARG A 73 6.15 -5.83 -8.44
C ARG A 73 5.26 -5.10 -9.43
N VAL A 74 3.95 -5.36 -9.41
CA VAL A 74 3.01 -4.68 -10.31
C VAL A 74 2.89 -3.21 -9.97
N LEU A 75 2.79 -2.86 -8.68
CA LEU A 75 2.71 -1.46 -8.25
C LEU A 75 3.98 -0.68 -8.63
N LEU A 76 5.16 -1.26 -8.41
CA LEU A 76 6.43 -0.64 -8.80
C LEU A 76 6.55 -0.45 -10.32
N ALA A 77 6.13 -1.44 -11.11
CA ALA A 77 6.19 -1.37 -12.57
C ALA A 77 5.25 -0.32 -13.18
N GLN A 78 4.21 0.11 -12.46
CA GLN A 78 3.26 1.12 -12.91
C GLN A 78 3.67 2.56 -12.53
N HIS A 79 4.73 2.74 -11.72
CA HIS A 79 5.26 4.06 -11.36
C HIS A 79 4.25 5.00 -10.67
N TYR A 80 3.32 4.44 -9.88
CA TYR A 80 2.33 5.24 -9.12
C TYR A 80 2.95 6.08 -8.01
N SER A 81 4.17 5.75 -7.56
CA SER A 81 4.88 6.46 -6.51
C SER A 81 6.38 6.45 -6.77
N ILE A 82 7.06 7.44 -6.20
CA ILE A 82 8.53 7.50 -6.15
C ILE A 82 8.94 7.10 -4.73
N PRO A 83 9.56 5.91 -4.54
CA PRO A 83 9.95 5.45 -3.22
C PRO A 83 10.95 6.40 -2.54
N ASN A 84 10.82 6.52 -1.22
CA ASN A 84 11.69 7.35 -0.40
C ASN A 84 12.49 6.47 0.60
N TRP A 85 13.17 7.09 1.57
CA TRP A 85 13.93 6.38 2.59
C TRP A 85 13.07 5.89 3.76
N TYR A 86 13.58 4.91 4.51
CA TYR A 86 13.02 4.45 5.78
C TYR A 86 14.14 4.23 6.80
N LEU A 87 13.80 4.25 8.10
CA LEU A 87 14.72 3.89 9.17
C LEU A 87 14.55 2.39 9.49
N ASN A 88 15.64 1.63 9.39
CA ASN A 88 15.62 0.17 9.63
C ASN A 88 15.83 -0.23 11.11
N ASN A 89 15.85 0.73 12.04
CA ASN A 89 16.13 0.52 13.46
C ASN A 89 15.22 1.38 14.34
N HIS A 90 14.93 0.90 15.54
CA HIS A 90 14.31 1.73 16.58
C HIS A 90 15.39 2.46 17.38
N ARG A 91 15.32 3.79 17.44
CA ARG A 91 16.20 4.61 18.29
C ARG A 91 15.59 4.70 19.69
N LEU A 92 16.26 4.12 20.68
CA LEU A 92 15.79 4.08 22.07
C LEU A 92 16.80 4.81 22.96
N ALA A 93 16.30 5.64 23.86
CA ALA A 93 17.04 6.19 24.98
C ALA A 93 16.32 5.77 26.26
N TYR A 94 17.05 5.23 27.23
CA TYR A 94 16.51 4.91 28.53
C TYR A 94 17.47 5.42 29.61
N ARG A 95 16.91 5.85 30.74
CA ARG A 95 17.69 6.22 31.92
C ARG A 95 17.75 5.01 32.84
N ASN A 96 18.96 4.50 33.09
CA ASN A 96 19.18 3.56 34.18
C ASN A 96 19.15 4.34 35.50
N ARG A 97 18.47 3.80 36.52
CA ARG A 97 18.36 4.46 37.83
C ARG A 97 19.72 4.59 38.50
#